data_AF-A0A2Z6R3E4-F1
#
_entry.id   AF-A0A2Z6R3E4-F1
#
_cell.length_a   1.000
_cell.length_b   1.000
_cell.length_c   1.000
_cell.angle_alpha   90.00
_cell.angle_beta   90.00
_cell.angle_gamma   90.00
#
_symmetry.space_group_name_H-M   'P 1'
#
loop_
_entity.id
_entity.type
_entity.pdbx_description
1 polymer ?
#
loop_
_entity_poly.entity_id
_entity_poly.type
_entity_poly.pdbx_seq_one_letter_code
_entity_poly.pdbx_strand_id
1 'polypeptide(L)'
;MALYGIRRAEVAAIFAALSVSPDDSTISIYTDSQAAIDGLRLCASSSYTNSRSYYKTTNFELWASIKCSIRAKRLTVFPVKVKGHAGNYWNEFADSLANSAYHSDDAIFLSMADFTSSHNVHLVYDDIVCESNPKRLFKLYYQATFMKDLLSLKHFQFTFCLRDRDDYVVDWELIWFSLNFSLIYDASFQVYHASRHYTFKFKLFLDDLPLLEKLKLTHPDLYIDL
;
A
#
# COMPACT_ATOMS: atom_id res chain seq x y z
N MET A 1 9.54 3.04 -12.55
CA MET A 1 10.68 3.40 -11.67
C MET A 1 10.56 2.54 -10.42
N ALA A 2 11.23 1.39 -10.40
CA ALA A 2 11.16 0.45 -9.29
C ALA A 2 11.84 1.08 -8.07
N LEU A 3 11.06 1.37 -7.03
CA LEU A 3 11.61 1.71 -5.72
C LEU A 3 12.31 0.44 -5.23
N TYR A 4 13.65 0.44 -5.24
CA TYR A 4 14.46 -0.49 -4.46
C TYR A 4 14.10 -0.23 -2.99
N GLY A 5 13.09 -0.93 -2.50
CA GLY A 5 12.57 -0.76 -1.14
C GLY A 5 13.58 -1.30 -0.15
N ILE A 6 13.93 -0.50 0.86
CA ILE A 6 14.74 -0.95 1.98
C ILE A 6 14.10 -2.19 2.64
N ARG A 7 14.92 -3.20 2.94
CA ARG A 7 14.48 -4.39 3.69
C ARG A 7 14.15 -4.00 5.13
N ARG A 8 13.08 -4.57 5.69
CA ARG A 8 12.67 -4.30 7.08
C ARG A 8 13.81 -4.55 8.08
N ALA A 9 14.59 -5.61 7.87
CA ALA A 9 15.77 -5.94 8.67
C ALA A 9 16.81 -4.81 8.72
N GLU A 10 17.04 -4.11 7.60
CA GLU A 10 17.96 -2.96 7.54
C GLU A 10 17.43 -1.79 8.40
N VAL A 11 16.13 -1.51 8.36
CA VAL A 11 15.51 -0.48 9.21
C VAL A 11 15.51 -0.89 10.69
N ALA A 12 15.24 -2.16 10.98
CA ALA A 12 15.24 -2.71 12.33
C ALA A 12 16.64 -2.66 12.96
N ALA A 13 17.69 -2.95 12.19
CA ALA A 13 19.08 -2.83 12.65
C ALA A 13 19.44 -1.38 13.02
N ILE A 14 19.00 -0.41 12.22
CA ILE A 14 19.16 1.02 12.53
C ILE A 14 18.43 1.37 13.82
N PHE A 15 17.18 0.94 13.97
CA PHE A 15 16.41 1.18 15.19
C PHE A 15 17.11 0.59 16.42
N ALA A 16 17.53 -0.67 16.36
CA ALA A 16 18.24 -1.34 17.45
C ALA A 16 19.52 -0.60 17.85
N ALA A 17 20.34 -0.18 16.89
CA ALA A 17 21.57 0.58 17.15
C ALA A 17 21.29 1.91 17.86
N LEU A 18 20.26 2.64 17.45
CA LEU A 18 19.86 3.91 18.09
C LEU A 18 19.26 3.69 19.48
N SER A 19 18.50 2.61 19.67
CA SER A 19 17.88 2.27 20.96
C SER A 19 18.91 1.97 22.05
N VAL A 20 20.06 1.38 21.72
CA VAL A 20 21.14 1.11 22.69
C VAL A 20 22.14 2.26 22.85
N SER A 21 22.08 3.27 22.00
CA SER A 21 23.00 4.42 22.07
C SER A 21 22.72 5.32 23.28
N PRO A 22 23.72 5.96 23.91
CA PRO A 22 23.47 6.89 25.02
C PRO A 22 22.80 8.18 24.54
N ASP A 23 22.11 8.86 25.45
CA ASP A 23 21.50 10.17 25.20
C ASP A 23 22.57 11.23 24.85
N ASP A 24 22.18 12.25 24.09
CA ASP A 24 23.02 13.36 23.63
C ASP A 24 24.24 12.94 22.78
N SER A 25 24.21 11.72 22.23
CA SER A 25 25.33 11.21 21.43
C SER A 25 25.26 11.61 19.96
N THR A 26 26.44 11.66 19.34
CA THR A 26 26.60 11.81 17.90
C THR A 26 26.95 10.45 17.30
N ILE A 27 26.13 9.97 16.37
CA ILE A 27 26.17 8.61 15.85
C ILE A 27 26.37 8.67 14.34
N SER A 28 27.40 8.00 13.84
CA SER A 28 27.62 7.80 12.41
C SER A 28 27.17 6.39 12.03
N ILE A 29 26.19 6.28 11.13
CA ILE A 29 25.66 5.00 10.65
C ILE A 29 26.27 4.72 9.28
N TYR A 30 27.12 3.70 9.20
CA TYR A 30 27.72 3.24 7.96
C TYR A 30 26.82 2.17 7.34
N THR A 31 26.40 2.38 6.09
CA THR A 31 25.52 1.44 5.38
C THR A 31 25.75 1.47 3.87
N ASP A 32 25.66 0.31 3.24
CA ASP A 32 25.67 0.14 1.79
C ASP A 32 24.28 0.33 1.16
N SER A 33 23.22 0.47 1.97
CA SER A 33 21.85 0.67 1.52
C SER A 33 21.56 2.15 1.27
N GLN A 34 21.34 2.52 -0.01
CA GLN A 34 20.99 3.91 -0.33
C GLN A 34 19.62 4.30 0.26
N ALA A 35 18.69 3.36 0.25
CA ALA A 35 17.35 3.57 0.81
C ALA A 35 17.39 3.83 2.32
N ALA A 36 18.35 3.24 3.06
CA ALA A 36 18.57 3.54 4.48
C ALA A 36 19.01 4.98 4.71
N ILE A 37 19.97 5.45 3.89
CA ILE A 37 20.47 6.83 3.95
C ILE A 37 19.34 7.82 3.66
N ASP A 38 18.56 7.56 2.62
CA ASP A 38 17.44 8.42 2.23
C ASP A 38 16.36 8.47 3.34
N GLY A 39 16.05 7.32 3.96
CA GLY A 39 15.13 7.25 5.10
C GLY A 39 15.61 8.02 6.34
N LEU A 40 16.89 7.90 6.70
CA LEU A 40 17.50 8.66 7.80
C LEU A 40 17.48 10.17 7.53
N ARG A 41 17.78 10.58 6.30
CA ARG A 41 17.71 12.00 5.89
C ARG A 41 16.29 12.56 6.01
N LEU A 42 15.28 11.78 5.62
CA LEU A 42 13.87 12.16 5.77
C LEU A 42 13.45 12.31 7.24
N CYS A 43 14.01 11.49 8.14
CA CYS A 43 13.77 11.62 9.58
C CYS A 43 14.31 12.96 10.13
N ALA A 44 15.50 13.38 9.67
CA ALA A 44 16.14 14.63 10.05
C ALA A 44 15.43 15.88 9.49
N SER A 45 14.92 15.83 8.26
CA SER A 45 14.38 17.01 7.56
C SER A 45 12.99 17.47 8.03
N SER A 46 12.40 16.84 9.06
CA SER A 46 11.04 17.12 9.58
C SER A 46 9.90 17.00 8.56
N SER A 47 10.17 16.53 7.34
CA SER A 47 9.24 16.48 6.19
C SER A 47 8.04 15.54 6.35
N TYR A 48 7.88 14.93 7.52
CA TYR A 48 6.73 14.11 7.91
C TYR A 48 5.58 14.90 8.52
N THR A 49 5.52 16.22 8.33
CA THR A 49 4.39 17.06 8.74
C THR A 49 3.11 16.79 7.94
N ASN A 50 3.20 16.14 6.78
CA ASN A 50 2.02 15.75 6.01
C ASN A 50 1.68 14.27 6.25
N SER A 51 0.63 14.00 7.04
CA SER A 51 0.15 12.65 7.34
C SER A 51 -0.14 11.80 6.08
N ARG A 52 -0.37 12.43 4.92
CA ARG A 52 -0.70 11.70 3.68
C ARG A 52 0.49 11.06 2.97
N SER A 53 1.70 11.63 3.06
CA SER A 53 2.92 11.07 2.46
C SER A 53 3.58 10.03 3.35
N TYR A 54 3.43 10.18 4.66
CA TYR A 54 4.00 9.30 5.67
C TYR A 54 3.61 7.83 5.50
N TYR A 55 2.32 7.53 5.34
CA TYR A 55 1.83 6.16 5.13
C TYR A 55 2.21 5.56 3.77
N LYS A 56 2.79 6.34 2.84
CA LYS A 56 3.25 5.81 1.55
C LYS A 56 4.63 5.16 1.64
N THR A 57 5.41 5.46 2.68
CA THR A 57 6.76 4.93 2.85
C THR A 57 6.69 3.50 3.39
N THR A 58 7.44 2.58 2.78
CA THR A 58 7.62 1.23 3.32
C THR A 58 8.28 1.30 4.70
N ASN A 59 7.90 0.42 5.63
CA ASN A 59 8.40 0.41 7.01
C ASN A 59 8.15 1.73 7.77
N PHE A 60 7.05 2.43 7.47
CA PHE A 60 6.75 3.74 8.07
C PHE A 60 6.79 3.72 9.60
N GLU A 61 6.28 2.65 10.23
CA GLU A 61 6.23 2.50 11.69
C GLU A 61 7.63 2.51 12.33
N LEU A 62 8.54 1.72 11.79
CA LEU A 62 9.94 1.70 12.23
C LEU A 62 10.61 3.07 12.01
N TRP A 63 10.33 3.73 10.89
CA TRP A 63 10.86 5.08 10.64
C TRP A 63 10.32 6.14 11.62
N ALA A 64 9.06 6.05 12.06
CA ALA A 64 8.58 6.93 13.13
C ALA A 64 9.27 6.63 14.45
N SER A 65 9.50 5.36 14.75
CA SER A 65 10.15 4.95 16.00
C SER A 65 11.60 5.39 16.06
N ILE A 66 12.33 5.26 14.96
CA ILE A 66 13.66 5.84 14.77
C ILE A 66 13.61 7.35 15.00
N LYS A 67 12.65 8.05 14.38
CA LYS A 67 12.51 9.50 14.53
C LYS A 67 12.18 9.90 15.96
N CYS A 68 11.33 9.17 16.65
CA CYS A 68 10.99 9.39 18.05
C CYS A 68 12.19 9.13 18.96
N SER A 69 12.94 8.04 18.74
CA SER A 69 14.16 7.72 19.47
C SER A 69 15.22 8.81 19.32
N ILE A 70 15.48 9.26 18.08
CA ILE A 70 16.40 10.39 17.80
C ILE A 70 16.00 11.64 18.58
N ARG A 71 14.71 11.98 18.60
CA ARG A 71 14.20 13.16 19.31
C ARG A 71 14.27 13.02 20.83
N ALA A 72 13.80 11.90 21.36
CA ALA A 72 13.74 11.63 22.79
C ALA A 72 15.15 11.65 23.41
N LYS A 73 16.12 11.03 22.73
CA LYS A 73 17.49 10.87 23.20
C LYS A 73 18.42 11.99 22.71
N ARG A 74 17.89 13.01 22.03
CA ARG A 74 18.65 14.16 21.47
C ARG A 74 19.87 13.74 20.62
N LEU A 75 19.70 12.70 19.81
CA LEU A 75 20.78 12.12 19.02
C LEU A 75 21.07 12.98 17.78
N THR A 76 22.36 13.11 17.43
CA THR A 76 22.79 13.64 16.14
C THR A 76 23.24 12.49 15.25
N VAL A 77 22.44 12.14 14.24
CA VAL A 77 22.69 10.96 13.39
C VAL A 77 23.19 11.35 12.00
N PHE A 78 24.35 10.80 11.60
CA PHE A 78 24.98 11.02 10.30
C PHE A 78 25.02 9.71 9.49
N PRO A 79 24.22 9.57 8.42
CA PRO A 79 24.32 8.43 7.52
C PRO A 79 25.53 8.56 6.59
N VAL A 80 26.38 7.52 6.54
CA VAL A 80 27.57 7.43 5.70
C VAL A 80 27.44 6.27 4.73
N LYS A 81 27.52 6.58 3.43
CA LYS A 81 27.49 5.56 2.38
C LYS A 81 28.81 4.79 2.35
N VAL A 82 28.73 3.47 2.45
CA VAL A 82 29.84 2.58 2.12
C VAL A 82 29.55 1.81 0.83
N LYS A 83 30.61 1.33 0.16
CA LYS A 83 30.45 0.43 -0.99
C LYS A 83 30.23 -0.98 -0.46
N GLY A 84 29.14 -1.61 -0.88
CA GLY A 84 28.92 -3.04 -0.61
C GLY A 84 29.99 -3.89 -1.30
N HIS A 85 30.39 -4.98 -0.65
CA HIS A 85 31.35 -5.97 -1.17
C HIS A 85 32.68 -5.39 -1.68
N ALA A 86 33.19 -4.35 -1.01
CA ALA A 86 34.42 -3.66 -1.39
C ALA A 86 35.59 -3.87 -0.41
N GLY A 87 35.59 -4.94 0.39
CA GLY A 87 36.65 -5.22 1.37
C GLY A 87 36.53 -4.41 2.66
N ASN A 88 35.38 -3.81 2.96
CA ASN A 88 35.16 -3.14 4.24
C ASN A 88 34.84 -4.19 5.31
N TYR A 89 35.81 -4.48 6.17
CA TYR A 89 35.69 -5.49 7.22
C TYR A 89 34.43 -5.33 8.07
N TRP A 90 34.10 -4.10 8.50
CA TRP A 90 32.95 -3.87 9.37
C TRP A 90 31.61 -4.06 8.65
N ASN A 91 31.52 -3.68 7.37
CA ASN A 91 30.32 -3.92 6.56
C ASN A 91 30.15 -5.41 6.29
N GLU A 92 31.21 -6.10 5.88
CA GLU A 92 31.18 -7.55 5.64
C GLU A 92 30.87 -8.33 6.93
N PHE A 93 31.37 -7.85 8.07
CA PHE A 93 31.04 -8.41 9.37
C PHE A 93 29.55 -8.21 9.70
N ALA A 94 29.00 -7.02 9.48
CA ALA A 94 27.57 -6.76 9.68
C ALA A 94 26.68 -7.62 8.74
N ASP A 95 27.06 -7.77 7.47
CA ASP A 95 26.38 -8.64 6.51
C ASP A 95 26.44 -10.11 6.96
N SER A 96 27.58 -10.55 7.50
CA SER A 96 27.74 -11.91 8.02
C SER A 96 26.84 -12.18 9.23
N LEU A 97 26.70 -11.20 10.14
CA LEU A 97 25.79 -11.27 11.29
C LEU A 97 24.33 -11.27 10.86
N ALA A 98 23.96 -10.47 9.85
CA ALA A 98 22.59 -10.47 9.33
C ALA A 98 22.22 -11.82 8.69
N ASN A 99 23.15 -12.43 7.94
CA ASN A 99 22.95 -13.74 7.33
C ASN A 99 22.89 -14.87 8.37
N SER A 100 23.72 -14.82 9.42
CA SER A 100 23.66 -15.84 10.49
C SER A 100 22.34 -15.75 11.27
N ALA A 101 21.89 -14.54 11.57
CA ALA A 101 20.61 -14.31 12.24
C ALA A 101 19.41 -14.79 11.40
N TYR A 102 19.48 -14.70 10.06
CA TYR A 102 18.42 -15.19 9.17
C TYR A 102 18.23 -16.72 9.26
N HIS A 103 19.27 -17.46 9.61
CA HIS A 103 19.25 -18.93 9.76
C HIS A 103 19.05 -19.38 11.21
N SER A 104 18.90 -18.46 12.15
CA SER A 104 18.73 -18.75 13.58
C SER A 104 17.25 -18.78 13.96
N ASP A 105 16.86 -19.76 14.78
CA ASP A 105 15.51 -19.82 15.38
C ASP A 105 15.35 -18.81 16.55
N ASP A 106 16.45 -18.24 17.06
CA ASP A 106 16.46 -17.23 18.13
C ASP A 106 16.20 -15.81 17.59
N ALA A 107 15.09 -15.62 16.87
CA ALA A 107 14.71 -14.31 16.38
C ALA A 107 14.33 -13.39 17.56
N ILE A 108 15.14 -12.36 17.81
CA ILE A 108 14.78 -11.30 18.75
C ILE A 108 13.65 -10.48 18.13
N PHE A 109 12.41 -10.73 18.59
CA PHE A 109 11.29 -9.88 18.27
C PHE A 109 11.50 -8.53 18.95
N LEU A 110 11.64 -7.46 18.17
CA LEU A 110 11.46 -6.11 18.68
C LEU A 110 10.07 -6.07 19.33
N SER A 111 10.00 -5.80 20.64
CA SER A 111 8.73 -5.75 21.35
C SER A 111 7.84 -4.73 20.66
N MET A 112 6.62 -5.12 20.32
CA MET A 112 5.65 -4.23 19.66
C MET A 112 5.47 -2.92 20.42
N ALA A 113 5.60 -2.92 21.74
CA ALA A 113 5.49 -1.71 22.57
C ALA A 113 6.59 -0.67 22.25
N ASP A 114 7.78 -1.11 21.83
CA ASP A 114 8.95 -0.24 21.68
C ASP A 114 8.88 0.68 20.45
N PHE A 115 8.12 0.28 19.42
CA PHE A 115 7.99 1.03 18.16
C PHE A 115 6.54 1.42 17.81
N THR A 116 5.55 1.02 18.62
CA THR A 116 4.14 1.46 18.44
C THR A 116 3.79 2.70 19.26
N SER A 117 4.52 2.99 20.35
CA SER A 117 4.24 4.17 21.21
C SER A 117 4.28 5.53 20.48
N SER A 118 4.87 5.57 19.27
CA SER A 118 4.96 6.78 18.46
C SER A 118 3.70 7.15 17.67
N HIS A 119 2.69 6.29 17.59
CA HIS A 119 1.47 6.58 16.81
C HIS A 119 0.21 6.51 17.67
N ASN A 120 -0.75 7.37 17.33
CA ASN A 120 -2.04 7.40 18.02
C ASN A 120 -3.02 6.33 17.53
N VAL A 121 -2.77 5.72 16.36
CA VAL A 121 -3.67 4.74 15.73
C VAL A 121 -2.84 3.70 14.98
N HIS A 122 -3.12 2.42 15.25
CA HIS A 122 -2.52 1.28 14.57
C HIS A 122 -3.61 0.42 13.94
N LEU A 123 -3.31 -0.16 12.78
CA LEU A 123 -4.10 -1.25 12.23
C LEU A 123 -3.54 -2.56 12.77
N VAL A 124 -4.37 -3.35 13.45
CA VAL A 124 -4.00 -4.66 13.98
C VAL A 124 -4.94 -5.70 13.38
N TYR A 125 -4.39 -6.82 12.95
CA TYR A 125 -5.13 -8.00 12.54
C TYR A 125 -4.53 -9.21 13.26
N ASP A 126 -5.35 -9.93 14.02
CA ASP A 126 -4.92 -11.12 14.77
C ASP A 126 -3.67 -10.85 15.65
N ASP A 127 -3.72 -9.77 16.43
CA ASP A 127 -2.62 -9.26 17.26
C ASP A 127 -1.31 -8.91 16.53
N ILE A 128 -1.32 -8.91 15.19
CA ILE A 128 -0.20 -8.49 14.34
C ILE A 128 -0.48 -7.10 13.77
N VAL A 129 0.42 -6.15 14.01
CA VAL A 129 0.32 -4.81 13.43
C VAL A 129 0.51 -4.87 11.92
N CYS A 130 -0.41 -4.24 11.18
CA CYS A 130 -0.35 -4.21 9.73
C CYS A 130 0.74 -3.25 9.26
N GLU A 131 1.86 -3.83 8.84
CA GLU A 131 3.05 -3.11 8.36
C GLU A 131 2.86 -2.47 6.98
N SER A 132 1.80 -2.86 6.27
CA SER A 132 1.47 -2.39 4.93
C SER A 132 0.84 -1.00 4.98
N ASN A 133 1.05 -0.21 3.92
CA ASN A 133 0.38 1.08 3.77
C ASN A 133 -1.15 0.91 3.96
N PRO A 134 -1.75 1.50 5.02
CA PRO A 134 -3.18 1.39 5.31
C PRO A 134 -4.05 1.73 4.11
N LYS A 135 -3.69 2.74 3.33
CA LYS A 135 -4.46 3.14 2.14
C LYS A 135 -4.44 2.08 1.06
N ARG A 136 -3.30 1.41 0.86
CA ARG A 136 -3.20 0.33 -0.13
C ARG A 136 -3.99 -0.88 0.35
N LEU A 137 -3.91 -1.20 1.65
CA LEU A 137 -4.69 -2.27 2.26
C LEU A 137 -6.19 -2.00 2.10
N PHE A 138 -6.68 -0.85 2.54
CA PHE A 138 -8.09 -0.48 2.40
C PHE A 138 -8.52 -0.44 0.94
N LYS A 139 -7.68 0.10 0.04
CA LYS A 139 -7.98 0.08 -1.40
C LYS A 139 -8.19 -1.35 -1.90
N LEU A 140 -7.28 -2.27 -1.58
CA LEU A 140 -7.39 -3.67 -1.97
C LEU A 140 -8.61 -4.34 -1.34
N TYR A 141 -8.88 -4.09 -0.06
CA TYR A 141 -10.06 -4.59 0.65
C TYR A 141 -11.35 -4.14 -0.03
N TYR A 142 -11.50 -2.86 -0.30
CA TYR A 142 -12.68 -2.34 -0.99
C TYR A 142 -12.77 -2.86 -2.42
N GLN A 143 -11.66 -2.92 -3.16
CA GLN A 143 -11.65 -3.52 -4.50
C GLN A 143 -12.11 -4.98 -4.49
N ALA A 144 -11.63 -5.78 -3.53
CA ALA A 144 -12.06 -7.17 -3.37
C ALA A 144 -13.54 -7.28 -2.96
N THR A 145 -14.01 -6.39 -2.09
CA THR A 145 -15.42 -6.33 -1.67
C THR A 145 -16.32 -5.96 -2.84
N PHE A 146 -15.99 -4.91 -3.59
CA PHE A 146 -16.71 -4.53 -4.81
C PHE A 146 -16.70 -5.65 -5.85
N MET A 147 -15.56 -6.33 -6.03
CA MET A 147 -15.49 -7.47 -6.96
C MET A 147 -16.38 -8.63 -6.49
N LYS A 148 -16.41 -8.93 -5.19
CA LYS A 148 -17.30 -9.95 -4.62
C LYS A 148 -18.76 -9.59 -4.85
N ASP A 149 -19.14 -8.34 -4.57
CA ASP A 149 -20.52 -7.87 -4.73
C ASP A 149 -20.93 -7.89 -6.21
N LEU A 150 -20.03 -7.46 -7.11
CA LEU A 150 -20.20 -7.54 -8.56
C LEU A 150 -20.45 -8.99 -9.01
N LEU A 151 -19.59 -9.92 -8.59
CA LEU A 151 -19.71 -11.33 -8.93
C LEU A 151 -20.96 -11.99 -8.33
N SER A 152 -21.56 -11.40 -7.28
CA SER A 152 -22.79 -11.89 -6.66
C SER A 152 -24.06 -11.52 -7.42
N LEU A 153 -24.00 -10.58 -8.38
CA LEU A 153 -25.15 -10.23 -9.20
C LEU A 153 -25.62 -11.43 -10.02
N LYS A 154 -26.95 -11.56 -10.22
CA LYS A 154 -27.55 -12.69 -10.96
C LYS A 154 -26.90 -12.91 -12.33
N HIS A 155 -26.57 -11.82 -13.03
CA HIS A 155 -25.93 -11.89 -14.35
C HIS A 155 -24.51 -12.46 -14.31
N PHE A 156 -23.80 -12.42 -13.18
CA PHE A 156 -22.48 -13.05 -13.02
C PHE A 156 -22.54 -14.44 -12.39
N GLN A 157 -23.74 -15.02 -12.18
CA GLN A 157 -23.85 -16.40 -11.67
C GLN A 157 -23.24 -17.44 -12.62
N PHE A 158 -23.10 -17.14 -13.92
CA PHE A 158 -22.34 -18.02 -14.83
C PHE A 158 -20.89 -18.22 -14.38
N THR A 159 -20.32 -17.32 -13.56
CA THR A 159 -18.97 -17.48 -13.02
C THR A 159 -18.82 -18.67 -12.09
N PHE A 160 -19.92 -19.19 -11.51
CA PHE A 160 -19.91 -20.47 -10.81
C PHE A 160 -19.63 -21.65 -11.74
N CYS A 161 -20.02 -21.55 -13.02
CA CYS A 161 -19.76 -22.55 -14.05
C CYS A 161 -18.29 -22.51 -14.52
N LEU A 162 -17.55 -21.41 -14.29
CA LEU A 162 -16.12 -21.30 -14.61
C LEU A 162 -15.21 -22.15 -13.71
N ARG A 163 -15.76 -22.88 -12.73
CA ARG A 163 -15.00 -23.87 -11.96
C ARG A 163 -14.64 -25.10 -12.80
N ASP A 164 -15.42 -25.39 -13.83
CA ASP A 164 -15.10 -26.40 -14.82
C ASP A 164 -14.34 -25.71 -15.96
N ARG A 165 -13.07 -26.09 -16.16
CA ARG A 165 -12.16 -25.37 -17.06
C ARG A 165 -12.49 -25.56 -18.55
N ASP A 166 -13.31 -26.55 -18.88
CA ASP A 166 -13.35 -27.10 -20.23
C ASP A 166 -14.53 -26.59 -21.08
N ASP A 167 -15.60 -26.01 -20.49
CA ASP A 167 -16.84 -25.74 -21.23
C ASP A 167 -17.29 -24.26 -21.31
N TYR A 168 -16.68 -23.33 -20.56
CA TYR A 168 -17.13 -21.93 -20.53
C TYR A 168 -16.03 -20.94 -20.94
N VAL A 169 -16.03 -20.54 -22.22
CA VAL A 169 -15.12 -19.51 -22.74
C VAL A 169 -15.82 -18.15 -22.69
N VAL A 170 -15.49 -17.34 -21.67
CA VAL A 170 -15.86 -15.93 -21.69
C VAL A 170 -14.86 -15.20 -22.59
N ASP A 171 -15.32 -14.69 -23.73
CA ASP A 171 -14.51 -13.86 -24.61
C ASP A 171 -14.37 -12.44 -24.04
N TRP A 172 -13.40 -12.28 -23.14
CA TRP A 172 -13.10 -11.00 -22.51
C TRP A 172 -12.59 -9.95 -23.51
N GLU A 173 -11.96 -10.35 -24.62
CA GLU A 173 -11.52 -9.41 -25.65
C GLU A 173 -12.72 -8.79 -26.36
N LEU A 174 -13.71 -9.61 -26.74
CA LEU A 174 -14.94 -9.12 -27.37
C LEU A 174 -15.78 -8.26 -26.42
N ILE A 175 -15.87 -8.65 -25.14
CA ILE A 175 -16.56 -7.85 -24.12
C ILE A 175 -15.87 -6.49 -23.97
N TRP A 176 -14.54 -6.46 -23.87
CA TRP A 176 -13.83 -5.18 -23.75
C TRP A 176 -13.88 -4.34 -25.00
N PHE A 177 -13.82 -4.95 -26.18
CA PHE A 177 -14.03 -4.26 -27.44
C PHE A 177 -15.40 -3.58 -27.44
N SER A 178 -16.46 -4.32 -27.11
CA SER A 178 -17.84 -3.82 -27.09
C SER A 178 -18.04 -2.69 -26.08
N LEU A 179 -17.52 -2.84 -24.85
CA LEU A 179 -17.63 -1.83 -23.80
C LEU A 179 -16.83 -0.56 -24.09
N ASN A 180 -15.66 -0.67 -24.72
CA ASN A 180 -14.82 0.49 -25.03
C ASN A 180 -15.12 1.09 -26.42
N PHE A 181 -15.86 0.39 -27.28
CA PHE A 181 -16.23 0.86 -28.60
C PHE A 181 -16.91 2.23 -28.53
N SER A 182 -16.33 3.20 -29.23
CA SER A 182 -16.86 4.56 -29.31
C SER A 182 -17.05 4.91 -30.78
N LEU A 183 -18.27 5.29 -31.15
CA LEU A 183 -18.57 5.77 -32.49
C LEU A 183 -17.82 7.08 -32.75
N ILE A 184 -17.49 7.33 -34.01
CA ILE A 184 -17.05 8.65 -34.45
C ILE A 184 -18.32 9.50 -34.51
N TYR A 185 -18.45 10.44 -33.59
CA TYR A 185 -19.57 11.35 -33.55
C TYR A 185 -19.23 12.64 -34.32
N ASP A 186 -20.26 13.37 -34.76
CA ASP A 186 -20.07 14.66 -35.42
C ASP A 186 -19.62 15.77 -34.43
N ALA A 187 -19.40 16.98 -34.95
CA ALA A 187 -18.92 18.12 -34.17
C ALA A 187 -19.89 18.59 -33.05
N SER A 188 -21.14 18.12 -33.03
CA SER A 188 -22.10 18.45 -31.97
C SER A 188 -21.88 17.59 -30.70
N PHE A 189 -21.11 16.51 -30.80
CA PHE A 189 -20.92 15.57 -29.71
C PHE A 189 -19.77 15.94 -28.79
N GLN A 190 -20.14 16.47 -27.62
CA GLN A 190 -19.21 16.89 -26.58
C GLN A 190 -18.77 15.74 -25.66
N VAL A 191 -17.69 15.99 -24.90
CA VAL A 191 -17.09 15.04 -23.94
C VAL A 191 -18.11 14.50 -22.92
N TYR A 192 -19.07 15.30 -22.49
CA TYR A 192 -20.09 14.85 -21.53
C TYR A 192 -21.05 13.81 -22.13
N HIS A 193 -21.34 13.88 -23.43
CA HIS A 193 -22.16 12.88 -24.12
C HIS A 193 -21.42 11.55 -24.23
N ALA A 194 -20.11 11.58 -24.50
CA ALA A 194 -19.26 10.39 -24.51
C ALA A 194 -19.28 9.69 -23.14
N SER A 195 -19.14 10.47 -22.06
CA SER A 195 -19.20 9.96 -20.69
C SER A 195 -20.56 9.33 -20.35
N ARG A 196 -21.68 9.97 -20.75
CA ARG A 196 -23.02 9.39 -20.56
C ARG A 196 -23.21 8.09 -21.34
N HIS A 197 -22.76 8.04 -22.59
CA HIS A 197 -22.86 6.83 -23.42
C HIS A 197 -22.00 5.70 -22.87
N TYR A 198 -20.79 6.00 -22.40
CA TYR A 198 -19.93 5.03 -21.71
C TYR A 198 -20.62 4.48 -20.45
N THR A 199 -21.12 5.38 -19.59
CA THR A 199 -21.87 4.99 -18.37
C THR A 199 -23.09 4.12 -18.69
N PHE A 200 -23.82 4.45 -19.75
CA PHE A 200 -25.00 3.69 -20.19
C PHE A 200 -24.64 2.26 -20.60
N LYS A 201 -23.56 2.07 -21.38
CA LYS A 201 -23.07 0.73 -21.76
C LYS A 201 -22.73 -0.13 -20.54
N PHE A 202 -22.06 0.45 -19.53
CA PHE A 202 -21.77 -0.27 -18.29
C PHE A 202 -23.03 -0.57 -17.48
N LYS A 203 -23.97 0.37 -17.38
CA LYS A 203 -25.27 0.10 -16.73
C LYS A 203 -26.04 -1.02 -17.42
N LEU A 204 -26.04 -1.06 -18.75
CA LEU A 204 -26.65 -2.14 -19.51
C LEU A 204 -25.95 -3.48 -19.24
N PHE A 205 -24.62 -3.49 -19.28
CA PHE A 205 -23.81 -4.68 -19.00
C PHE A 205 -24.00 -5.22 -17.57
N LEU A 206 -24.27 -4.33 -16.60
CA LEU A 206 -24.48 -4.67 -15.19
C LEU A 206 -25.95 -4.88 -14.81
N ASP A 207 -26.89 -4.71 -15.74
CA ASP A 207 -28.34 -4.65 -15.46
C ASP A 207 -28.72 -3.61 -14.38
N ASP A 208 -27.98 -2.50 -14.39
CA ASP A 208 -28.09 -1.33 -13.51
C ASP A 208 -28.78 -0.14 -14.19
N LEU A 209 -29.57 -0.42 -15.22
CA LEU A 209 -30.45 0.59 -15.76
C LEU A 209 -31.44 1.04 -14.67
N PRO A 210 -31.68 2.35 -14.56
CA PRO A 210 -32.67 2.88 -13.63
C PRO A 210 -34.07 2.51 -14.15
N LEU A 211 -34.50 1.29 -13.85
CA LEU A 211 -35.87 0.86 -14.04
C LEU A 211 -36.78 1.72 -13.15
N LEU A 212 -38.02 1.92 -13.57
CA LEU A 212 -39.00 2.73 -12.83
C LEU A 212 -39.06 2.34 -11.34
N GLU A 213 -39.00 1.06 -11.02
CA GLU A 213 -38.94 0.58 -9.63
C GLU A 213 -37.68 1.02 -8.86
N LYS A 214 -36.49 0.99 -9.49
CA LYS A 214 -35.24 1.50 -8.89
C LYS A 214 -35.28 3.03 -8.72
N LEU A 215 -35.97 3.74 -9.62
CA LEU A 215 -36.15 5.20 -9.53
C LEU A 215 -37.13 5.60 -8.42
N LYS A 216 -38.20 4.83 -8.21
CA LYS A 216 -39.12 5.00 -7.08
C LYS A 216 -38.42 4.90 -5.73
N LEU A 217 -37.39 4.05 -5.62
CA LEU A 217 -36.59 3.91 -4.40
C LEU A 217 -35.59 5.07 -4.18
N THR A 218 -34.99 5.59 -5.25
CA THR A 218 -33.92 6.60 -5.16
C THR A 218 -34.43 8.03 -5.18
N HIS A 219 -35.55 8.29 -5.86
CA HIS A 219 -36.23 9.60 -5.96
C HIS A 219 -37.73 9.41 -5.76
N PRO A 220 -38.17 9.00 -4.55
CA PRO A 220 -39.58 8.76 -4.30
C PRO A 220 -40.42 10.00 -4.56
N ASP A 221 -39.90 11.20 -4.30
CA ASP A 221 -40.53 12.50 -4.56
C ASP A 221 -40.93 12.75 -6.03
N LEU A 222 -40.24 12.13 -6.98
CA LEU A 222 -40.47 12.32 -8.42
C LEU A 222 -41.32 11.22 -9.07
N TYR A 223 -41.49 10.06 -8.42
CA TYR A 223 -42.04 8.84 -9.04
C TYR A 223 -43.16 8.18 -8.22
N ILE A 224 -43.91 8.92 -7.41
CA ILE A 224 -44.94 8.40 -6.47
C ILE A 224 -46.06 7.61 -7.18
N ASP A 225 -46.48 8.02 -8.38
CA ASP A 225 -47.77 7.58 -8.98
C ASP A 225 -47.71 7.12 -10.46
N LEU A 226 -46.58 6.61 -10.95
CA LEU A 226 -46.48 6.01 -12.30
C LEU A 226 -46.67 4.49 -12.31
#